data_AF-A0A7V0KK17-F1
#
_entry.id   AF-A0A7V0KK17-F1
#
_cell.length_a   1.000
_cell.length_b   1.000
_cell.length_c   1.000
_cell.angle_alpha   90.00
_cell.angle_beta   90.00
_cell.angle_gamma   90.00
#
_symmetry.space_group_name_H-M   'P 1'
#
loop_
_entity.id
_entity.type
_entity.pdbx_description
1 polymer ?
#
loop_
_entity_poly.entity_id
_entity_poly.type
_entity_poly.pdbx_seq_one_letter_code
_entity_poly.pdbx_strand_id
1 'polypeptide(L)'
;MVWVLVRLPYGEGDIEVEVPERNLIGVLEGKRVDIPDLAQEFARAWENPIGIDDPAADFHPGESVVFIVTDHTRPTPSQEILPLIWDRISSRVRRED
;
A
#
# COMPACT_ATOMS: atom_id res chain seq x y z
N MET A 1 -40.51 6.26 13.73
CA MET A 1 -39.58 5.11 13.69
C MET A 1 -38.27 5.65 13.15
N VAL A 2 -37.17 5.46 13.87
CA VAL A 2 -35.85 5.99 13.46
C VAL A 2 -35.10 4.90 12.69
N TRP A 3 -34.46 5.31 11.60
CA TRP A 3 -33.69 4.46 10.70
C TRP A 3 -32.27 5.03 10.59
N VAL A 4 -31.30 4.13 10.45
CA VAL A 4 -29.90 4.47 10.20
C VAL A 4 -29.55 4.02 8.80
N LEU A 5 -28.99 4.93 8.00
CA LEU A 5 -28.50 4.66 6.65
C LEU A 5 -27.05 4.19 6.72
N VAL A 6 -26.76 3.00 6.21
CA VAL A 6 -25.41 2.42 6.14
C VAL A 6 -24.99 2.26 4.69
N ARG A 7 -23.81 2.79 4.33
CA ARG A 7 -23.21 2.63 3.00
C ARG A 7 -22.25 1.45 2.99
N LEU A 8 -22.40 0.56 2.00
CA LEU A 8 -21.60 -0.65 1.85
C LEU A 8 -21.00 -0.70 0.44
N PRO A 9 -19.68 -0.92 0.28
CA PRO A 9 -19.08 -1.15 -1.02
C PRO A 9 -19.68 -2.37 -1.71
N TYR A 10 -20.08 -2.23 -2.97
CA TYR A 10 -20.65 -3.29 -3.78
C TYR A 10 -20.40 -3.05 -5.28
N GLY A 11 -19.60 -3.90 -5.91
CA GLY A 11 -19.20 -3.74 -7.31
C GLY A 11 -18.30 -2.51 -7.50
N GLU A 12 -18.69 -1.63 -8.42
CA GLU A 12 -17.95 -0.39 -8.74
C GLU A 12 -18.36 0.82 -7.87
N GLY A 13 -19.27 0.65 -6.91
CA GLY A 13 -19.76 1.74 -6.08
C GLY A 13 -20.19 1.28 -4.70
N ASP A 14 -21.15 1.98 -4.13
CA ASP A 14 -21.76 1.66 -2.84
C ASP A 14 -23.26 1.40 -3.00
N ILE A 15 -23.78 0.54 -2.14
CA ILE A 15 -25.22 0.44 -1.89
C ILE A 15 -25.56 1.04 -0.53
N GLU A 16 -26.80 1.50 -0.40
CA GLU A 16 -27.36 2.03 0.84
C GLU A 16 -28.35 1.06 1.45
N VAL A 17 -28.22 0.83 2.77
CA VAL A 17 -29.09 -0.07 3.53
C VAL A 17 -29.69 0.71 4.70
N GLU A 18 -31.02 0.71 4.78
CA GLU A 18 -31.74 1.28 5.92
C GLU A 18 -31.95 0.22 7.00
N VAL A 19 -31.39 0.45 8.19
CA VAL A 19 -31.53 -0.44 9.34
C VAL A 19 -32.36 0.27 10.41
N PRO A 20 -33.43 -0.34 10.96
CA PRO A 20 -34.16 0.28 12.06
C PRO A 20 -33.21 0.43 13.26
N GLU A 21 -33.18 1.60 13.88
CA GLU A 21 -32.21 1.89 14.96
C GLU A 21 -32.30 0.87 16.11
N ARG A 22 -33.51 0.41 16.46
CA ARG A 22 -33.74 -0.64 17.48
C ARG A 22 -33.07 -1.99 17.19
N ASN A 23 -32.71 -2.23 15.92
CA ASN A 23 -32.09 -3.46 15.44
C ASN A 23 -30.56 -3.30 15.26
N LEU A 24 -30.02 -2.09 15.38
CA LEU A 24 -28.61 -1.79 15.14
C LEU A 24 -27.83 -1.80 16.46
N ILE A 25 -26.91 -2.76 16.61
CA ILE A 25 -25.98 -2.79 17.76
C ILE A 25 -24.85 -1.77 17.56
N GLY A 26 -24.37 -1.62 16.32
CA GLY A 26 -23.34 -0.65 15.95
C GLY A 26 -22.78 -0.88 14.54
N VAL A 27 -22.02 0.07 14.02
CA VAL A 27 -21.27 -0.02 12.76
C VAL A 27 -19.78 -0.06 13.11
N LEU A 28 -19.07 -1.10 12.64
CA LEU A 28 -17.64 -1.28 12.90
C LEU A 28 -16.86 -0.91 11.64
N GLU A 29 -16.03 0.14 11.74
CA GLU A 29 -15.16 0.61 10.66
C GLU A 29 -13.69 0.44 11.04
N GLY A 30 -12.82 0.29 10.04
CA GLY A 30 -11.38 0.37 10.24
C GLY A 30 -10.98 1.73 10.80
N LYS A 31 -9.94 1.77 11.64
CA LYS A 31 -9.42 3.03 12.17
C LYS A 31 -8.96 3.90 11.00
N ARG A 32 -9.52 5.11 10.90
CA ARG A 32 -9.04 6.10 9.94
C ARG A 32 -7.63 6.51 10.32
N VAL A 33 -6.74 6.48 9.33
CA VAL A 33 -5.36 6.93 9.44
C VAL A 33 -5.13 7.97 8.37
N ASP A 34 -4.31 8.98 8.68
CA ASP A 34 -3.87 9.91 7.67
C ASP A 34 -2.97 9.15 6.70
N ILE A 35 -3.27 9.24 5.41
CA ILE A 35 -2.47 8.61 4.35
C ILE A 35 -1.37 9.60 3.97
N PRO A 36 -0.09 9.32 4.29
CA PRO A 36 1.00 10.21 3.94
C PRO A 36 1.28 10.20 2.43
N ASP A 37 2.05 11.18 1.97
CA ASP A 37 2.59 11.16 0.61
C ASP A 37 3.48 9.92 0.41
N LEU A 38 3.23 9.17 -0.67
CA LEU A 38 3.89 7.89 -0.90
C LEU A 38 5.40 8.04 -1.06
N ALA A 39 5.86 9.05 -1.81
CA ALA A 39 7.29 9.24 -2.06
C ALA A 39 8.04 9.66 -0.80
N GLN A 40 7.44 10.57 -0.01
CA GLN A 40 7.96 10.95 1.30
C GLN A 40 8.04 9.74 2.23
N GLU A 41 6.98 8.92 2.25
CA GLU A 41 6.92 7.80 3.18
C GLU A 41 7.84 6.65 2.79
N PHE A 42 7.96 6.40 1.49
CA PHE A 42 8.96 5.49 0.95
C PHE A 42 10.37 5.93 1.35
N ALA A 43 10.70 7.23 1.23
CA ALA A 43 12.00 7.74 1.63
C ALA A 43 12.26 7.52 3.13
N ARG A 44 11.28 7.85 3.99
CA ARG A 44 11.39 7.61 5.44
C ARG A 44 11.66 6.13 5.76
N ALA A 45 10.93 5.23 5.10
CA ALA A 45 11.08 3.79 5.29
C ALA A 45 12.43 3.26 4.78
N TRP A 46 12.89 3.75 3.62
CA TRP A 46 14.19 3.37 3.07
C TRP A 46 15.36 3.83 3.93
N GLU A 47 15.28 5.03 4.51
CA GLU A 47 16.31 5.61 5.37
C GLU A 47 16.32 5.01 6.79
N ASN A 48 15.22 4.37 7.20
CA ASN A 48 15.08 3.75 8.52
C ASN A 48 14.61 2.30 8.38
N PRO A 49 15.40 1.43 7.73
CA PRO A 49 15.02 0.05 7.54
C PRO A 49 14.96 -0.72 8.86
N ILE A 50 14.16 -1.78 8.90
CA ILE A 50 13.98 -2.61 10.09
C ILE A 50 14.78 -3.90 9.92
N GLY A 51 15.80 -4.09 10.76
CA GLY A 51 16.56 -5.34 10.82
C GLY A 51 17.70 -5.47 9.80
N ILE A 52 17.94 -4.43 8.99
CA ILE A 52 19.10 -4.28 8.09
C ILE A 52 19.62 -2.84 8.18
N ASP A 53 20.83 -2.58 7.68
CA ASP A 53 21.44 -1.25 7.74
C ASP A 53 21.09 -0.36 6.53
N ASP A 54 21.43 -0.79 5.31
CA ASP A 54 21.13 -0.09 4.05
C ASP A 54 20.48 -1.08 3.07
N PRO A 55 19.23 -0.85 2.63
CA PRO A 55 18.58 -1.72 1.65
C PRO A 55 19.35 -1.82 0.33
N ALA A 56 20.15 -0.81 0.00
CA ALA A 56 20.95 -0.80 -1.22
C ALA A 56 22.25 -1.62 -1.11
N ALA A 57 22.65 -2.05 0.09
CA ALA A 57 23.88 -2.80 0.31
C ALA A 57 23.82 -4.23 -0.24
N ASP A 58 22.62 -4.80 -0.36
CA ASP A 58 22.39 -6.17 -0.87
C ASP A 58 22.45 -6.27 -2.40
N PHE A 59 22.65 -5.16 -3.11
CA PHE A 59 22.75 -5.14 -4.56
C PHE A 59 24.20 -5.04 -5.01
N HIS A 60 24.68 -6.10 -5.68
CA HIS A 60 26.07 -6.16 -6.18
C HIS A 60 26.12 -6.16 -7.72
N PRO A 61 27.10 -5.45 -8.32
CA PRO A 61 27.24 -5.41 -9.77
C PRO A 61 27.40 -6.80 -10.38
N GLY A 62 26.56 -7.12 -11.38
CA GLY A 62 26.60 -8.38 -12.12
C GLY A 62 25.84 -9.55 -11.48
N GLU A 63 25.18 -9.34 -10.34
CA GLU A 63 24.20 -10.29 -9.80
C GLU A 63 22.82 -10.08 -10.42
N SER A 64 22.08 -11.16 -10.62
CA SER A 64 20.70 -11.06 -11.11
C SER A 64 19.73 -10.67 -10.01
N VAL A 65 18.83 -9.74 -10.33
CA VAL A 65 17.87 -9.18 -9.37
C VAL A 65 16.45 -9.56 -9.75
N VAL A 66 15.67 -10.05 -8.77
CA VAL A 66 14.26 -10.38 -8.97
C VAL A 66 13.39 -9.60 -7.99
N PHE A 67 12.48 -8.79 -8.52
CA PHE A 67 11.43 -8.15 -7.73
C PHE A 67 10.17 -9.01 -7.68
N ILE A 68 9.82 -9.50 -6.50
CA ILE A 68 8.54 -10.16 -6.27
C ILE A 68 7.48 -9.09 -6.05
N VAL A 69 6.53 -8.98 -6.97
CA VAL A 69 5.43 -8.00 -6.91
C VAL A 69 4.10 -8.71 -6.65
N THR A 70 3.15 -7.99 -6.04
CA THR A 70 1.79 -8.50 -5.87
C THR A 70 1.04 -8.54 -7.20
N ASP A 71 0.09 -9.47 -7.34
CA ASP A 71 -0.77 -9.52 -8.51
C ASP A 71 -1.81 -8.38 -8.55
N HIS A 72 -2.61 -8.35 -9.61
CA HIS A 72 -3.65 -7.34 -9.84
C HIS A 72 -4.79 -7.34 -8.82
N THR A 73 -4.90 -8.36 -7.97
CA THR A 73 -5.95 -8.43 -6.93
C THR A 73 -5.59 -7.63 -5.68
N ARG A 74 -4.37 -7.07 -5.64
CA ARG A 74 -3.89 -6.23 -4.54
C ARG A 74 -3.80 -4.77 -4.97
N PRO A 75 -4.28 -3.82 -4.15
CA PRO A 75 -4.23 -2.40 -4.45
C PRO A 75 -2.83 -1.79 -4.18
N THR A 76 -1.77 -2.60 -4.24
CA THR A 76 -0.41 -2.13 -4.00
C THR A 76 0.00 -1.17 -5.13
N PRO A 77 0.46 0.06 -4.83
CA PRO A 77 0.85 1.04 -5.84
C PRO A 77 2.24 0.73 -6.43
N SER A 78 2.41 -0.46 -7.03
CA SER A 78 3.69 -0.94 -7.54
C SER A 78 4.27 -0.04 -8.64
N GLN A 79 3.42 0.60 -9.44
CA GLN A 79 3.86 1.55 -10.47
C GLN A 79 4.56 2.78 -9.88
N GLU A 80 4.22 3.16 -8.65
CA GLU A 80 4.82 4.30 -7.95
C GLU A 80 6.04 3.87 -7.12
N ILE A 81 5.99 2.69 -6.50
CA ILE A 81 7.06 2.16 -5.64
C ILE A 81 8.30 1.74 -6.46
N LEU A 82 8.12 1.04 -7.59
CA LEU A 82 9.25 0.47 -8.33
C LEU A 82 10.24 1.53 -8.88
N PRO A 83 9.79 2.67 -9.44
CA PRO A 83 10.70 3.76 -9.80
C PRO A 83 11.52 4.30 -8.62
N LEU A 84 10.89 4.42 -7.43
CA LEU A 84 11.57 4.90 -6.23
C LEU A 84 12.67 3.94 -5.75
N ILE A 85 12.46 2.63 -5.91
CA ILE A 85 13.50 1.63 -5.67
C ILE A 85 14.61 1.79 -6.73
N TRP A 86 14.23 1.85 -8.01
CA TRP A 86 15.17 1.95 -9.13
C TRP A 86 16.12 3.15 -9.00
N ASP A 87 15.61 4.32 -8.62
CA ASP A 87 16.41 5.53 -8.40
C ASP A 87 17.53 5.33 -7.36
N ARG A 88 17.33 4.43 -6.39
CA ARG A 88 18.29 4.17 -5.30
C ARG A 88 19.31 3.07 -5.61
N ILE A 89 19.00 2.19 -6.56
CA ILE A 89 19.85 1.02 -6.87
C ILE A 89 20.46 1.06 -8.28
N SER A 90 20.03 1.97 -9.16
CA SER A 90 20.46 2.04 -10.56
C SER A 90 21.95 2.29 -10.78
N SER A 91 22.69 2.74 -9.75
CA SER A 91 24.15 2.84 -9.78
C SER A 91 24.85 1.51 -9.49
N ARG A 92 24.14 0.53 -8.95
CA ARG A 92 24.64 -0.80 -8.55
C ARG A 92 24.12 -1.93 -9.43
N VAL A 93 22.94 -1.75 -10.03
CA VAL A 93 22.22 -2.75 -10.84
C VAL A 93 21.93 -2.18 -12.22
N ARG A 94 22.15 -2.97 -13.26
CA ARG A 94 21.81 -2.63 -14.64
C ARG A 94 20.41 -3.12 -14.97
N ARG A 95 19.82 -2.63 -16.07
CA ARG A 95 18.44 -3.04 -16.44
C ARG A 95 18.35 -4.49 -16.87
N GLU A 96 19.47 -5.04 -17.33
CA GLU A 96 19.62 -6.41 -17.80
C GLU A 96 20.07 -7.41 -16.72
N ASP A 97 20.40 -6.93 -15.52
CA ASP A 97 20.79 -7.78 -14.38
C ASP A 97 19.54 -8.47 -13.79
#